data_AF-A0A7J7L1H3-F1
#
_entry.id   AF-A0A7J7L1H3-F1
#
_cell.length_a   1.000
_cell.length_b   1.000
_cell.length_c   1.000
_cell.angle_alpha   90.00
_cell.angle_beta   90.00
_cell.angle_gamma   90.00
#
_symmetry.space_group_name_H-M   'P 1'
#
loop_
_entity.id
_entity.type
_entity.pdbx_description
1 polymer ?
#
loop_
_entity_poly.entity_id
_entity_poly.type
_entity_poly.pdbx_seq_one_letter_code
_entity_poly.pdbx_strand_id
1 'polypeptide(L)'
;MMILVDDAGGEWQMIGHAPWDGCQLADFVMPFFLFIVGMAIALAFKRIPDRAVTTKKVIIRTIKLIVWGFILQGGYSHAPDKQTYGVDMKAIRWCGILQRIALAYLVVSFLEIFSRSFKTKDLSPGRWSIFRIYCWHWLAGACVLVVYLSILYGAYVPDWRFTVHDKDSPVYGKVFTVTCDAKGRLDPPCNAVGYVDRKVLGINHMYQHPAWRRSKVNYIDIGDYYLHFRPTSI
;
A
#
# COMPACT_ATOMS: atom_id res chain seq x y z
N MET A 1 7.49 -14.07 -2.97
CA MET A 1 6.10 -14.56 -2.99
C MET A 1 5.16 -13.53 -3.63
N MET A 2 5.13 -12.27 -3.17
CA MET A 2 4.23 -11.25 -3.76
C MET A 2 4.51 -10.99 -5.25
N ILE A 3 5.77 -10.94 -5.69
CA ILE A 3 6.10 -10.77 -7.13
C ILE A 3 5.60 -11.96 -7.99
N LEU A 4 5.76 -13.19 -7.50
CA LEU A 4 5.27 -14.38 -8.22
C LEU A 4 3.74 -14.42 -8.28
N VAL A 5 3.05 -13.94 -7.24
CA VAL A 5 1.59 -13.83 -7.23
C VAL A 5 1.12 -12.75 -8.20
N ASP A 6 1.85 -11.63 -8.28
CA ASP A 6 1.54 -10.54 -9.21
C ASP A 6 1.74 -10.98 -10.68
N ASP A 7 2.79 -11.77 -10.98
CA ASP A 7 3.08 -12.23 -12.35
C ASP A 7 2.27 -13.48 -12.76
N ALA A 8 2.09 -14.46 -11.86
CA ALA A 8 1.40 -15.72 -12.17
C ALA A 8 -0.10 -15.72 -11.82
N GLY A 9 -0.57 -14.73 -11.06
CA GLY A 9 -1.96 -14.64 -10.61
C GLY A 9 -2.96 -14.23 -11.70
N GLY A 10 -2.46 -13.79 -12.87
CA GLY A 10 -3.27 -13.60 -14.09
C GLY A 10 -3.74 -14.93 -14.67
N GLU A 11 -2.82 -15.89 -14.78
CA GLU A 11 -3.04 -17.22 -15.36
C GLU A 11 -3.72 -18.19 -14.37
N TRP A 12 -3.33 -18.15 -13.09
CA TRP A 12 -3.93 -18.96 -12.04
C TRP A 12 -4.71 -18.11 -11.04
N GLN A 13 -6.01 -18.01 -11.29
CA GLN A 13 -6.92 -17.27 -10.43
C GLN A 13 -6.86 -17.71 -8.97
N MET A 14 -6.60 -18.98 -8.66
CA MET A 14 -6.50 -19.46 -7.26
C MET A 14 -5.32 -18.86 -6.48
N ILE A 15 -4.27 -18.40 -7.17
CA ILE A 15 -3.04 -17.86 -6.58
C ILE A 15 -3.06 -16.32 -6.56
N GLY A 16 -3.88 -15.69 -7.41
CA GLY A 16 -3.99 -14.23 -7.51
C GLY A 16 -4.77 -13.55 -6.40
N HIS A 17 -4.77 -12.21 -6.44
CA HIS A 17 -5.55 -11.33 -5.55
C HIS A 17 -7.01 -11.21 -5.99
N ALA A 18 -7.95 -11.09 -5.03
CA ALA A 18 -9.35 -10.85 -5.38
C ALA A 18 -9.47 -9.56 -6.21
N PRO A 19 -10.33 -9.51 -7.24
CA PRO A 19 -10.44 -8.31 -8.06
C PRO A 19 -10.86 -7.08 -7.26
N TRP A 20 -11.90 -7.18 -6.44
CA TRP A 20 -12.32 -6.06 -5.60
C TRP A 20 -13.00 -6.57 -4.32
N ASP A 21 -14.16 -7.19 -4.50
CA ASP A 21 -14.85 -7.92 -3.43
C ASP A 21 -14.45 -9.39 -3.44
N GLY A 22 -14.07 -9.90 -2.28
CA GLY A 22 -13.62 -11.27 -2.09
C GLY A 22 -12.36 -11.34 -1.25
N CYS A 23 -11.90 -12.56 -0.98
CA CYS A 23 -10.66 -12.79 -0.26
C CYS A 23 -10.00 -14.07 -0.78
N GLN A 24 -8.73 -13.98 -1.15
CA GLN A 24 -7.91 -15.08 -1.62
C GLN A 24 -6.70 -15.29 -0.71
N LEU A 25 -6.04 -16.45 -0.84
CA LEU A 25 -4.89 -16.79 0.00
C LEU A 25 -3.78 -15.74 -0.09
N ALA A 26 -3.58 -15.14 -1.26
CA ALA A 26 -2.63 -14.06 -1.50
C ALA A 26 -2.89 -12.81 -0.65
N ASP A 27 -4.17 -12.47 -0.38
CA ASP A 27 -4.55 -11.27 0.36
C ASP A 27 -4.13 -11.34 1.83
N PHE A 28 -3.99 -12.55 2.37
CA PHE A 28 -3.56 -12.79 3.76
C PHE A 28 -2.05 -12.65 3.97
N VAL A 29 -1.23 -12.77 2.93
CA VAL A 29 0.23 -12.78 3.05
C VAL A 29 0.74 -11.47 3.67
N MET A 30 0.20 -10.32 3.24
CA MET A 30 0.63 -9.01 3.73
C MET A 30 0.25 -8.77 5.20
N PRO A 31 -1.01 -8.97 5.64
CA PRO A 31 -1.39 -8.87 7.04
C PRO A 31 -0.56 -9.75 7.98
N PHE A 32 -0.36 -11.03 7.65
CA PHE A 32 0.43 -11.94 8.49
C PHE A 32 1.90 -11.53 8.54
N PHE A 33 2.48 -11.09 7.42
CA PHE A 33 3.83 -10.59 7.40
C PHE A 33 4.00 -9.35 8.30
N LEU A 34 3.10 -8.38 8.22
CA LEU A 34 3.13 -7.18 9.08
C LEU A 34 2.95 -7.52 10.56
N PHE A 35 2.09 -8.49 10.88
CA PHE A 35 1.90 -8.96 12.25
C PHE A 35 3.19 -9.56 12.83
N ILE A 36 3.87 -10.45 12.09
CA ILE A 36 5.14 -11.05 12.51
C ILE A 36 6.22 -9.97 12.69
N VAL A 37 6.32 -9.01 11.75
CA VAL A 37 7.26 -7.88 11.87
C VAL A 37 6.97 -7.06 13.13
N GLY A 38 5.70 -6.79 13.44
CA GLY A 38 5.29 -6.10 14.67
C GLY A 38 5.69 -6.84 15.94
N MET A 39 5.45 -8.15 16.00
CA MET A 39 5.89 -9.00 17.13
C MET A 39 7.41 -9.00 17.28
N ALA A 40 8.16 -9.07 16.18
CA ALA A 40 9.61 -9.05 16.19
C ALA A 40 10.17 -7.75 16.78
N ILE A 41 9.52 -6.59 16.56
CA ILE A 41 9.90 -5.31 17.18
C ILE A 41 9.78 -5.39 18.70
N ALA A 42 8.64 -5.86 19.21
CA ALA A 42 8.39 -5.94 20.65
C ALA A 42 9.40 -6.86 21.37
N LEU A 43 9.80 -7.96 20.71
CA LEU A 43 10.80 -8.89 21.23
C LEU A 43 12.22 -8.33 21.13
N ALA A 44 12.60 -7.75 19.98
CA ALA A 44 13.94 -7.20 19.76
C ALA A 44 14.26 -6.04 20.72
N PHE A 45 13.25 -5.24 21.08
CA PHE A 45 13.40 -4.13 22.01
C PHE A 45 13.19 -4.50 23.47
N LYS A 46 13.10 -5.80 23.80
CA LYS A 46 12.99 -6.25 25.19
C LYS A 46 14.21 -5.83 26.04
N ARG A 47 15.41 -5.92 25.48
CA ARG A 47 16.68 -5.49 26.10
C ARG A 47 17.31 -4.37 25.27
N ILE A 48 16.95 -3.12 25.57
CA ILE A 48 17.56 -1.94 24.95
C ILE A 48 18.79 -1.55 25.80
N PRO A 49 20.01 -1.60 25.23
CA PRO A 49 21.21 -1.14 25.95
C PRO A 49 21.26 0.38 26.07
N ASP A 50 20.88 1.11 25.01
CA ASP A 50 20.78 2.56 24.97
C ASP A 50 19.75 3.03 23.93
N ARG A 51 19.07 4.14 24.21
CA ARG A 51 18.04 4.73 23.33
C ARG A 51 18.65 5.25 22.03
N ALA A 52 19.74 6.01 22.11
CA ALA A 52 20.36 6.60 20.93
C ALA A 52 20.92 5.51 20.00
N VAL A 53 21.57 4.49 20.57
CA VAL A 53 22.06 3.33 19.81
C VAL A 53 20.91 2.59 19.13
N THR A 54 19.79 2.37 19.82
CA THR A 54 18.61 1.69 19.25
C THR A 54 17.96 2.52 18.14
N THR A 55 17.76 3.83 18.35
CA THR A 55 17.24 4.74 17.34
C THR A 55 18.11 4.77 16.09
N LYS A 56 19.44 4.83 16.24
CA LYS A 56 20.37 4.76 15.10
C LYS A 56 20.22 3.46 14.32
N LYS A 57 20.10 2.31 15.00
CA LYS A 57 19.88 1.01 14.35
C LYS A 57 18.56 0.98 13.56
N VAL A 58 17.48 1.53 14.12
CA VAL A 58 16.17 1.63 13.48
C VAL A 58 16.24 2.49 12.21
N ILE A 59 16.87 3.67 12.30
CA ILE A 59 17.02 4.58 11.16
C ILE A 59 17.83 3.92 10.04
N ILE A 60 18.98 3.32 10.36
CA ILE A 60 19.82 2.63 9.37
C ILE A 60 19.05 1.49 8.70
N ARG A 61 18.30 0.70 9.46
CA ARG A 61 17.47 -0.39 8.91
C ARG A 61 16.40 0.16 7.97
N THR A 62 15.74 1.25 8.35
CA THR A 62 14.71 1.91 7.54
C THR A 62 15.29 2.41 6.22
N ILE A 63 16.44 3.09 6.25
CA ILE A 63 17.13 3.57 5.04
C ILE A 63 17.50 2.39 4.14
N LYS A 64 18.08 1.31 4.69
CA LYS A 64 18.42 0.11 3.93
C LYS A 64 17.18 -0.49 3.22
N LEU A 65 16.04 -0.58 3.91
CA LEU A 65 14.81 -1.10 3.33
C LEU A 65 14.25 -0.20 2.22
N ILE A 66 14.32 1.12 2.38
CA ILE A 66 13.89 2.07 1.34
C ILE A 66 14.79 1.96 0.10
N VAL A 67 16.11 1.92 0.29
CA VAL A 67 17.08 1.76 -0.81
C VAL A 67 16.87 0.45 -1.55
N TRP A 68 16.78 -0.68 -0.84
CA TRP A 68 16.45 -1.96 -1.46
C TRP A 68 15.07 -1.94 -2.14
N GLY A 69 14.10 -1.23 -1.57
CA GLY A 69 12.79 -0.99 -2.17
C GLY A 69 12.88 -0.32 -3.55
N PHE A 70 13.66 0.75 -3.66
CA PHE A 70 13.88 1.43 -4.94
C PHE A 70 14.69 0.60 -5.92
N ILE A 71 15.69 -0.15 -5.47
CA ILE A 71 16.47 -1.04 -6.35
C ILE A 71 15.57 -2.15 -6.92
N LEU A 72 14.71 -2.74 -6.10
CA LEU A 72 13.84 -3.85 -6.54
C LEU A 72 12.64 -3.38 -7.37
N GLN A 73 12.12 -2.17 -7.14
CA GLN A 73 10.96 -1.63 -7.87
C GLN A 73 11.34 -0.75 -9.07
N GLY A 74 12.45 -0.02 -8.98
CA GLY A 74 13.00 0.82 -10.04
C GLY A 74 14.08 0.13 -10.87
N GLY A 75 14.50 -1.07 -10.50
CA GLY A 75 15.58 -1.79 -11.17
C GLY A 75 15.13 -2.74 -12.28
N TYR A 76 15.63 -2.46 -13.48
CA TYR A 76 16.01 -3.41 -14.53
C TYR A 76 14.97 -4.19 -15.34
N SER A 77 13.70 -4.30 -14.94
CA SER A 77 12.72 -5.08 -15.75
C SER A 77 11.43 -4.30 -16.00
N HIS A 78 11.44 -3.44 -17.02
CA HIS A 78 10.22 -2.83 -17.55
C HIS A 78 9.85 -3.34 -18.96
N ALA A 79 10.65 -4.24 -19.53
CA ALA A 79 10.34 -4.99 -20.76
C ALA A 79 11.32 -6.18 -20.93
N PRO A 80 10.98 -7.42 -20.54
CA PRO A 80 11.78 -8.61 -20.85
C PRO A 80 12.07 -8.75 -22.36
N ASP A 81 11.15 -8.25 -23.18
CA ASP A 81 11.06 -8.42 -24.62
C ASP A 81 11.74 -7.30 -25.43
N LYS A 82 12.23 -6.22 -24.79
CA LYS A 82 12.91 -5.10 -25.48
C LYS A 82 14.34 -4.83 -25.03
N GLN A 83 14.95 -5.69 -24.21
CA GLN A 83 16.36 -5.59 -23.78
C GLN A 83 16.79 -4.18 -23.29
N THR A 84 15.85 -3.35 -22.83
CA THR A 84 16.11 -1.97 -22.46
C THR A 84 16.29 -1.90 -20.95
N TYR A 85 17.54 -2.05 -20.50
CA TYR A 85 17.89 -1.94 -19.10
C TYR A 85 18.11 -0.46 -18.74
N GLY A 86 17.17 0.12 -18.00
CA GLY A 86 17.25 1.49 -17.53
C GLY A 86 16.26 1.77 -16.40
N VAL A 87 16.64 2.64 -15.47
CA VAL A 87 15.74 3.16 -14.43
C VAL A 87 14.95 4.31 -15.06
N ASP A 88 13.73 4.07 -15.54
CA ASP A 88 12.86 5.17 -15.96
C ASP A 88 12.30 5.89 -14.72
N MET A 89 12.95 6.99 -14.37
CA MET A 89 12.56 7.83 -13.24
C MET A 89 11.13 8.38 -13.39
N LYS A 90 10.56 8.41 -14.60
CA LYS A 90 9.18 8.87 -14.85
C LYS A 90 8.11 7.82 -14.52
N ALA A 91 8.50 6.56 -14.41
CA ALA A 91 7.59 5.44 -14.12
C ALA A 91 7.87 4.76 -12.77
N ILE A 92 8.87 5.20 -12.01
CA ILE A 92 9.26 4.55 -10.76
C ILE A 92 8.12 4.60 -9.73
N ARG A 93 7.80 3.46 -9.11
CA ARG A 93 6.79 3.39 -8.05
C ARG A 93 7.36 3.96 -6.75
N TRP A 94 6.89 5.14 -6.34
CA TRP A 94 7.34 5.77 -5.09
C TRP A 94 6.92 4.99 -3.82
N CYS A 95 5.74 4.37 -3.83
CA CYS A 95 5.15 3.70 -2.66
C CYS A 95 4.89 2.20 -2.88
N GLY A 96 5.95 1.41 -3.03
CA GLY A 96 5.82 -0.04 -2.99
C GLY A 96 5.87 -0.64 -1.58
N ILE A 97 5.89 -1.97 -1.56
CA ILE A 97 5.64 -2.77 -0.35
C ILE A 97 6.76 -2.57 0.67
N LEU A 98 8.02 -2.59 0.23
CA LEU A 98 9.18 -2.40 1.12
C LEU A 98 9.23 -1.01 1.75
N GLN A 99 8.90 0.05 1.01
CA GLN A 99 8.88 1.42 1.53
C GLN A 99 7.77 1.58 2.58
N ARG A 100 6.58 1.01 2.34
CA ARG A 100 5.46 1.02 3.30
C ARG A 100 5.81 0.27 4.58
N ILE A 101 6.43 -0.91 4.47
CA ILE A 101 6.91 -1.68 5.63
C ILE A 101 7.98 -0.90 6.40
N ALA A 102 8.91 -0.24 5.70
CA ALA A 102 9.97 0.56 6.32
C ALA A 102 9.39 1.72 7.15
N LEU A 103 8.42 2.46 6.60
CA LEU A 103 7.75 3.56 7.30
C LEU A 103 6.94 3.07 8.51
N ALA A 104 6.18 1.99 8.36
CA ALA A 104 5.44 1.39 9.47
C ALA A 104 6.38 0.91 10.59
N TYR A 105 7.48 0.24 10.21
CA TYR A 105 8.52 -0.20 11.15
C TYR A 105 9.13 0.99 11.91
N LEU A 106 9.44 2.09 11.21
CA LEU A 106 10.00 3.30 11.81
C LEU A 106 9.04 3.89 12.87
N VAL A 107 7.78 4.11 12.51
CA VAL A 107 6.77 4.69 13.41
C VAL A 107 6.53 3.82 14.64
N VAL A 108 6.30 2.52 14.45
CA VAL A 108 6.05 1.58 15.56
C VAL A 108 7.29 1.46 16.45
N SER A 109 8.49 1.44 15.87
CA SER A 109 9.74 1.40 16.64
C SER A 109 9.93 2.65 17.50
N PHE A 110 9.63 3.84 16.96
CA PHE A 110 9.68 5.07 17.73
C PHE A 110 8.66 5.07 18.86
N LEU A 111 7.41 4.68 18.59
CA LEU A 111 6.37 4.57 19.62
C LEU A 111 6.80 3.63 20.76
N GLU A 112 7.45 2.51 20.46
CA GLU A 112 7.95 1.59 21.49
C GLU A 112 9.12 2.18 22.30
N ILE A 113 10.07 2.86 21.64
CA ILE A 113 11.21 3.50 22.32
C ILE A 113 10.73 4.63 23.24
N PHE A 114 9.79 5.47 22.79
CA PHE A 114 9.24 6.57 23.58
C PHE A 114 8.34 6.09 24.72
N SER A 115 7.43 5.14 24.45
CA SER A 115 6.48 4.64 25.45
C SER A 115 7.15 3.90 26.61
N ARG A 116 8.30 3.25 26.39
CA ARG A 116 9.09 2.62 27.47
C ARG A 116 9.62 3.63 28.48
N SER A 117 9.81 4.90 28.11
CA SER A 117 10.21 5.94 29.06
C SER A 117 9.17 6.16 30.16
N PHE A 118 7.92 5.82 29.90
CA PHE A 118 6.80 5.98 30.83
C PHE A 118 6.52 4.71 31.65
N LYS A 119 6.90 3.53 31.15
CA LYS A 119 6.65 2.23 31.82
C LYS A 119 7.43 2.00 33.12
N THR A 120 8.51 2.73 33.37
CA THR A 120 9.39 2.49 34.53
C THR A 120 8.85 3.03 35.85
N LYS A 121 7.70 3.72 35.87
CA LYS A 121 7.24 4.45 37.07
C LYS A 121 6.01 3.90 37.79
N ASP A 122 5.21 3.02 37.18
CA ASP A 122 3.95 2.55 37.79
C ASP A 122 3.76 1.04 37.61
N LEU A 123 3.90 0.25 38.68
CA LEU A 123 3.54 -1.17 38.67
C LEU A 123 2.70 -1.54 39.89
N SER A 124 1.42 -1.16 39.86
CA SER A 124 0.38 -1.81 40.67
C SER A 124 -0.29 -2.90 39.81
N PRO A 125 -0.23 -4.18 40.20
CA PRO A 125 -0.83 -5.27 39.43
C PRO A 125 -2.36 -5.26 39.58
N GLY A 126 -3.03 -4.53 38.69
CA GLY A 126 -4.49 -4.57 38.51
C GLY A 126 -4.89 -5.24 37.19
N ARG A 127 -6.14 -5.72 37.10
CA ARG A 127 -6.73 -6.36 35.91
C ARG A 127 -6.63 -5.50 34.63
N TRP A 128 -6.62 -4.17 34.79
CA TRP A 128 -6.51 -3.19 33.70
C TRP A 128 -5.09 -2.68 33.43
N SER A 129 -4.07 -3.25 34.09
CA SER A 129 -2.68 -2.80 33.99
C SER A 129 -2.14 -2.84 32.56
N ILE A 130 -2.51 -3.85 31.76
CA ILE A 130 -2.08 -3.98 30.36
C ILE A 130 -2.56 -2.79 29.53
N PHE A 131 -3.84 -2.43 29.62
CA PHE A 131 -4.40 -1.30 28.86
C PHE A 131 -3.76 0.03 29.28
N ARG A 132 -3.49 0.21 30.57
CA ARG A 132 -2.82 1.41 31.09
C ARG A 132 -1.36 1.49 30.64
N ILE A 133 -0.63 0.37 30.64
CA ILE A 133 0.78 0.25 30.22
C ILE A 133 0.96 0.51 28.72
N TYR A 134 -0.01 0.13 27.90
CA TYR A 134 0.02 0.30 26.44
C TYR A 134 -0.94 1.40 25.96
N CYS A 135 -1.40 2.29 26.85
CA CYS A 135 -2.40 3.31 26.54
C CYS A 135 -1.95 4.22 25.39
N TRP A 136 -0.67 4.58 25.33
CA TRP A 136 -0.11 5.37 24.23
C TRP A 136 -0.12 4.66 22.88
N HIS A 137 0.11 3.33 22.85
CA HIS A 137 -0.01 2.54 21.63
C HIS A 137 -1.46 2.48 21.15
N TRP A 138 -2.40 2.26 22.06
CA TRP A 138 -3.84 2.25 21.77
C TRP A 138 -4.32 3.61 21.29
N LEU A 139 -3.90 4.70 21.93
CA LEU A 139 -4.25 6.06 21.54
C LEU A 139 -3.70 6.40 20.15
N ALA A 140 -2.43 6.08 19.88
CA ALA A 140 -1.85 6.29 18.56
C ALA A 140 -2.60 5.50 17.47
N GLY A 141 -2.92 4.22 17.74
CA GLY A 141 -3.71 3.39 16.83
C GLY A 141 -5.12 3.95 16.59
N ALA A 142 -5.80 4.39 17.64
CA ALA A 142 -7.12 5.01 17.55
C ALA A 142 -7.07 6.32 16.75
N CYS A 143 -6.08 7.19 16.98
CA CYS A 143 -5.88 8.42 16.21
C CYS A 143 -5.67 8.12 14.72
N VAL A 144 -4.80 7.16 14.38
CA VAL A 144 -4.57 6.76 12.99
C VAL A 144 -5.85 6.21 12.35
N LEU A 145 -6.61 5.38 13.07
CA LEU A 145 -7.87 4.83 12.58
C LEU A 145 -8.91 5.92 12.34
N VAL A 146 -9.07 6.85 13.28
CA VAL A 146 -10.01 7.97 13.16
C VAL A 146 -9.65 8.84 11.96
N VAL A 147 -8.38 9.20 11.79
CA VAL A 147 -7.91 9.97 10.64
C VAL A 147 -8.18 9.21 9.34
N TYR A 148 -7.86 7.92 9.29
CA TYR A 148 -8.10 7.08 8.12
C TYR A 148 -9.59 7.04 7.74
N LEU A 149 -10.48 6.75 8.70
CA LEU A 149 -11.93 6.71 8.46
C LEU A 149 -12.48 8.08 8.08
N SER A 150 -12.00 9.15 8.69
CA SER A 150 -12.41 10.53 8.38
C SER A 150 -12.04 10.89 6.94
N ILE A 151 -10.85 10.52 6.47
CA ILE A 151 -10.44 10.73 5.08
C ILE A 151 -11.24 9.82 4.14
N LEU A 152 -11.39 8.54 4.50
CA LEU A 152 -12.06 7.54 3.66
C LEU A 152 -13.52 7.91 3.36
N TYR A 153 -14.27 8.34 4.38
CA TYR A 153 -15.69 8.68 4.23
C TYR A 153 -15.95 10.18 4.01
N GLY A 154 -15.06 11.06 4.48
CA GLY A 154 -15.23 12.51 4.41
C GLY A 154 -14.66 13.16 3.15
N ALA A 155 -13.68 12.53 2.49
CA ALA A 155 -13.08 13.11 1.27
C ALA A 155 -14.08 13.10 0.12
N TYR A 156 -14.26 14.27 -0.49
CA TYR A 156 -14.97 14.41 -1.76
C TYR A 156 -14.05 14.00 -2.91
N VAL A 157 -14.54 13.09 -3.75
CA VAL A 157 -13.83 12.61 -4.93
C VAL A 157 -14.46 13.26 -6.17
N PRO A 158 -13.77 14.25 -6.78
CA PRO A 158 -14.24 14.85 -8.02
C PRO A 158 -14.00 13.93 -9.20
N ASP A 159 -14.65 14.26 -10.31
CA ASP A 159 -14.41 13.64 -11.61
C ASP A 159 -12.94 13.79 -12.02
N TRP A 160 -12.42 12.77 -12.69
CA TRP A 160 -11.02 12.74 -13.10
C TRP A 160 -10.87 12.17 -14.50
N ARG A 161 -9.75 12.51 -15.14
CA ARG A 161 -9.48 12.15 -16.53
C ARG A 161 -8.19 11.34 -16.64
N PHE A 162 -8.16 10.40 -17.58
CA PHE A 162 -6.94 9.65 -17.90
C PHE A 162 -6.80 9.46 -19.41
N THR A 163 -5.56 9.25 -19.82
CA THR A 163 -5.17 9.00 -21.21
C THR A 163 -4.71 7.57 -21.36
N VAL A 164 -5.17 6.90 -22.43
CA VAL A 164 -4.69 5.55 -22.76
C VAL A 164 -3.34 5.65 -23.45
N HIS A 165 -2.30 5.15 -22.78
CA HIS A 165 -0.94 5.10 -23.31
C HIS A 165 -0.56 3.76 -23.94
N ASP A 166 -1.53 2.85 -24.08
CA ASP A 166 -1.34 1.56 -24.74
C ASP A 166 -1.37 1.74 -26.27
N LYS A 167 -0.21 1.52 -26.91
CA LYS A 167 0.00 1.74 -28.35
C LYS A 167 -0.75 0.73 -29.22
N ASP A 168 -1.08 -0.43 -28.66
CA ASP A 168 -1.76 -1.50 -29.37
C ASP A 168 -3.29 -1.38 -29.23
N SER A 169 -3.76 -0.44 -28.40
CA SER A 169 -5.18 -0.15 -28.23
C SER A 169 -5.69 0.73 -29.39
N PRO A 170 -6.87 0.42 -29.96
CA PRO A 170 -7.52 1.27 -30.97
C PRO A 170 -7.91 2.66 -30.42
N VAL A 171 -7.73 2.88 -29.12
CA VAL A 171 -8.08 4.09 -28.40
C VAL A 171 -6.86 4.84 -27.85
N TYR A 172 -5.66 4.52 -28.33
CA TYR A 172 -4.42 5.19 -27.95
C TYR A 172 -4.54 6.72 -28.07
N GLY A 173 -4.11 7.43 -27.03
CA GLY A 173 -4.10 8.89 -26.98
C GLY A 173 -5.46 9.56 -26.73
N LYS A 174 -6.57 8.81 -26.64
CA LYS A 174 -7.86 9.41 -26.25
C LYS A 174 -7.89 9.69 -24.74
N VAL A 175 -8.56 10.79 -24.39
CA VAL A 175 -8.82 11.20 -23.01
C VAL A 175 -10.20 10.68 -22.60
N PHE A 176 -10.25 9.94 -21.51
CA PHE A 176 -11.50 9.48 -20.91
C PHE A 176 -11.77 10.21 -19.61
N THR A 177 -13.04 10.51 -19.36
CA THR A 177 -13.50 11.13 -18.12
C THR A 177 -14.28 10.12 -17.31
N VAL A 178 -13.94 9.98 -16.04
CA VAL A 178 -14.64 9.14 -15.08
C VAL A 178 -15.47 10.06 -14.19
N THR A 179 -16.79 9.87 -14.23
CA THR A 179 -17.74 10.58 -13.37
C THR A 179 -17.85 9.86 -12.03
N CYS A 180 -17.46 10.55 -10.96
CA CYS A 180 -17.48 10.04 -9.60
C CYS A 180 -18.46 10.83 -8.73
N ASP A 181 -18.32 12.16 -8.74
CA ASP A 181 -19.07 13.14 -7.96
C ASP A 181 -19.67 12.61 -6.64
N ALA A 182 -18.83 12.07 -5.76
CA ALA A 182 -19.30 11.36 -4.57
C ALA A 182 -18.36 11.48 -3.36
N LYS A 183 -18.94 11.18 -2.18
CA LYS A 183 -18.23 11.00 -0.91
C LYS A 183 -18.47 9.59 -0.39
N GLY A 184 -17.48 9.00 0.28
CA GLY A 184 -17.60 7.72 0.97
C GLY A 184 -17.86 6.50 0.09
N ARG A 185 -17.69 6.60 -1.24
CA ARG A 185 -17.67 5.42 -2.10
C ARG A 185 -16.40 4.64 -1.87
N LEU A 186 -16.54 3.35 -1.60
CA LEU A 186 -15.41 2.45 -1.40
C LEU A 186 -14.93 1.84 -2.71
N ASP A 187 -15.84 1.68 -3.68
CA ASP A 187 -15.57 1.03 -4.96
C ASP A 187 -14.65 1.84 -5.88
N PRO A 188 -13.72 1.18 -6.60
CA PRO A 188 -12.91 1.80 -7.62
C PRO A 188 -13.80 2.10 -8.82
N PRO A 189 -13.41 3.07 -9.65
CA PRO A 189 -12.23 3.94 -9.54
C PRO A 189 -12.40 5.17 -8.62
N CYS A 190 -13.59 5.33 -8.03
CA CYS A 190 -14.04 6.57 -7.37
C CYS A 190 -13.81 6.63 -5.87
N ASN A 191 -12.94 5.77 -5.34
CA ASN A 191 -12.65 5.74 -3.92
C ASN A 191 -11.68 6.84 -3.47
N ALA A 192 -11.80 7.22 -2.19
CA ALA A 192 -10.98 8.29 -1.60
C ALA A 192 -9.48 7.95 -1.59
N VAL A 193 -9.14 6.67 -1.36
CA VAL A 193 -7.74 6.21 -1.35
C VAL A 193 -7.09 6.41 -2.71
N GLY A 194 -7.75 5.96 -3.79
CA GLY A 194 -7.26 6.14 -5.15
C GLY A 194 -7.20 7.62 -5.55
N TYR A 195 -8.12 8.44 -5.08
CA TYR A 195 -8.07 9.90 -5.30
C TYR A 195 -6.84 10.54 -4.67
N VAL A 196 -6.55 10.23 -3.39
CA VAL A 196 -5.36 10.74 -2.69
C VAL A 196 -4.09 10.24 -3.36
N ASP A 197 -4.01 8.95 -3.69
CA ASP A 197 -2.84 8.37 -4.37
C ASP A 197 -2.57 9.05 -5.72
N ARG A 198 -3.62 9.31 -6.53
CA ARG A 198 -3.49 10.03 -7.81
C ARG A 198 -2.99 11.45 -7.63
N LYS A 199 -3.45 12.16 -6.59
CA LYS A 199 -3.05 13.56 -6.34
C LYS A 199 -1.65 13.68 -5.77
N VAL A 200 -1.25 12.77 -4.89
CA VAL A 200 0.04 12.81 -4.19
C VAL A 200 1.15 12.20 -5.02
N LEU A 201 0.91 11.03 -5.65
CA LEU A 201 1.92 10.27 -6.37
C LEU A 201 1.90 10.54 -7.88
N GLY A 202 0.76 10.95 -8.43
CA GLY A 202 0.56 11.05 -9.88
C GLY A 202 0.25 9.70 -10.52
N ILE A 203 -0.45 9.73 -11.66
CA ILE A 203 -0.95 8.52 -12.34
C ILE A 203 0.18 7.61 -12.83
N ASN A 204 1.30 8.22 -13.27
CA ASN A 204 2.44 7.47 -13.84
C ASN A 204 3.19 6.64 -12.80
N HIS A 205 3.07 6.98 -11.51
CA HIS A 205 3.75 6.30 -10.42
C HIS A 205 2.86 5.32 -9.66
N MET A 206 1.60 5.17 -10.10
CA MET A 206 0.70 4.14 -9.60
C MET A 206 0.95 2.81 -10.30
N TYR A 207 0.55 1.73 -9.63
CA TYR A 207 0.68 0.39 -10.18
C TYR A 207 -0.23 0.20 -11.39
N GLN A 208 0.35 -0.21 -12.52
CA GLN A 208 -0.32 -0.27 -13.81
C GLN A 208 -1.20 -1.51 -14.01
N HIS A 209 -1.13 -2.53 -13.14
CA HIS A 209 -1.90 -3.77 -13.28
C HIS A 209 -2.71 -4.12 -12.03
N PRO A 210 -3.55 -3.21 -11.51
CA PRO A 210 -4.25 -3.48 -10.26
C PRO A 210 -5.29 -4.59 -10.41
N ALA A 211 -5.47 -5.41 -9.36
CA ALA A 211 -6.36 -6.57 -9.38
C ALA A 211 -7.81 -6.23 -9.77
N TRP A 212 -8.29 -5.02 -9.42
CA TRP A 212 -9.65 -4.55 -9.71
C TRP A 212 -9.95 -4.33 -11.19
N ARG A 213 -8.93 -4.27 -12.05
CA ARG A 213 -9.13 -4.33 -13.51
C ARG A 213 -9.85 -5.61 -13.95
N ARG A 214 -9.73 -6.70 -13.18
CA ARG A 214 -10.41 -7.99 -13.44
C ARG A 214 -11.82 -8.05 -12.86
N SER A 215 -12.27 -7.01 -12.14
CA SER A 215 -13.60 -7.02 -11.55
C SER A 215 -14.67 -6.95 -12.65
N LYS A 216 -15.75 -7.72 -12.51
CA LYS A 216 -16.85 -7.75 -13.48
C LYS A 216 -17.72 -6.49 -13.45
N VAL A 217 -17.42 -5.55 -12.56
CA VAL A 217 -18.06 -4.22 -12.50
C VAL A 217 -17.46 -3.37 -13.63
N ASN A 218 -17.80 -3.75 -14.85
CA ASN A 218 -17.29 -3.25 -16.13
C ASN A 218 -17.93 -1.93 -16.56
N TYR A 219 -18.26 -1.04 -15.64
CA TYR A 219 -18.96 0.19 -16.00
C TYR A 219 -18.18 1.40 -15.51
N ILE A 220 -17.07 1.67 -16.21
CA ILE A 220 -16.82 3.06 -16.54
C ILE A 220 -17.69 3.28 -17.78
N ASP A 221 -18.82 3.96 -17.62
CA ASP A 221 -19.61 4.42 -18.75
C ASP A 221 -18.81 5.52 -19.44
N ILE A 222 -18.31 5.23 -20.64
CA ILE A 222 -17.51 6.15 -21.44
C ILE A 222 -18.25 6.50 -22.76
N GLY A 223 -19.58 6.49 -22.74
CA GLY A 223 -20.40 6.64 -23.95
C GLY A 223 -20.37 5.39 -24.85
N ASP A 224 -20.44 5.57 -26.17
CA ASP A 224 -20.59 4.52 -27.20
C ASP A 224 -19.47 3.45 -27.26
N TYR A 225 -18.49 3.49 -26.36
CA TYR A 225 -17.41 2.51 -26.25
C TYR A 225 -17.33 1.96 -24.83
N TYR A 226 -17.77 0.71 -24.66
CA TYR A 226 -17.42 -0.09 -23.49
C TYR A 226 -15.90 -0.36 -23.54
N LEU A 227 -15.12 0.25 -22.65
CA LEU A 227 -13.76 -0.21 -22.39
C LEU A 227 -13.84 -1.57 -21.70
N HIS A 228 -13.97 -2.61 -22.53
CA HIS A 228 -13.70 -3.97 -22.12
C HIS A 228 -12.21 -4.02 -21.75
N PHE A 229 -11.90 -3.95 -20.47
CA PHE A 229 -10.67 -4.54 -19.95
C PHE A 229 -10.83 -6.07 -20.08
N ARG A 230 -10.86 -6.59 -21.31
CA ARG A 230 -10.75 -8.03 -21.53
C ARG A 230 -9.43 -8.45 -20.91
N PRO A 231 -9.40 -9.47 -20.04
CA PRO A 231 -8.19 -10.27 -19.95
C PRO A 231 -8.02 -10.84 -21.36
N THR A 232 -6.93 -10.46 -22.04
CA THR A 232 -6.49 -11.22 -23.20
C THR A 232 -6.24 -12.63 -22.70
N SER A 233 -7.21 -13.51 -22.94
CA SER A 233 -7.00 -14.94 -23.03
C SER A 233 -6.08 -15.17 -24.21
N ILE A 234 -4.86 -15.62 -23.94
CA ILE A 234 -4.13 -16.71 -24.62
C ILE A 234 -3.22 -17.31 -23.55
#